data_AF-A0A349EAM2-F1
#
_entry.id   AF-A0A349EAM2-F1
#
_cell.length_a   1.000
_cell.length_b   1.000
_cell.length_c   1.000
_cell.angle_alpha   90.00
_cell.angle_beta   90.00
_cell.angle_gamma   90.00
#
_symmetry.space_group_name_H-M   'P 1'
#
loop_
_entity.id
_entity.type
_entity.pdbx_description
1 polymer ?
#
loop_
_entity_poly.entity_id
_entity_poly.type
_entity_poly.pdbx_seq_one_letter_code
_entity_poly.pdbx_strand_id
1 'polypeptide(L)'
;MMLFRPLSVSLTLLLLVSCVGPNIQDWPDSIPQTQVFSEIYSADATNQDRQSEAEYLQWVLSFYQGNLAYQSGWQDIAGYVFDAPSPELAVQLRDQLSELGVAIGSEWAKHNDIRQIDTRMLSLWGSTIQLAPDFETQKQTVEVIAQDVALLLDGGLAKEEILDERYAAILGFDLFDDF
;
A
#
# COMPACT_ATOMS: atom_id res chain seq x y z
N MET A 1 -52.46 -21.25 -43.20
CA MET A 1 -52.68 -20.79 -41.82
C MET A 1 -51.37 -20.95 -41.08
N MET A 2 -50.73 -19.81 -40.77
CA MET A 2 -49.45 -19.71 -40.07
C MET A 2 -49.55 -20.27 -38.64
N LEU A 3 -48.47 -20.89 -38.14
CA LEU A 3 -47.85 -20.57 -36.84
C LEU A 3 -46.62 -21.45 -36.62
N PHE A 4 -45.46 -20.89 -36.98
CA PHE A 4 -44.17 -21.23 -36.37
C PHE A 4 -44.23 -20.87 -34.87
N ARG A 5 -43.80 -21.76 -33.99
CA ARG A 5 -43.40 -21.40 -32.61
C ARG A 5 -41.90 -21.64 -32.46
N PRO A 6 -41.08 -20.59 -32.34
CA PRO A 6 -39.67 -20.74 -32.03
C PRO A 6 -39.47 -20.89 -30.51
N LEU A 7 -38.51 -21.76 -30.19
CA LEU A 7 -37.45 -21.64 -29.19
C LEU A 7 -37.74 -20.87 -27.88
N SER A 8 -37.56 -21.56 -26.76
CA SER A 8 -37.05 -20.94 -25.52
C SER A 8 -36.28 -21.98 -24.71
N VAL A 9 -35.06 -22.29 -25.16
CA VAL A 9 -34.02 -22.81 -24.26
C VAL A 9 -33.43 -21.58 -23.58
N SER A 10 -33.91 -21.25 -22.38
CA SER A 10 -33.24 -20.26 -21.53
C SER A 10 -32.26 -21.01 -20.63
N LEU A 11 -31.05 -21.22 -21.14
CA LEU A 11 -29.89 -21.62 -20.35
C LEU A 11 -29.27 -20.33 -19.79
N THR A 12 -29.75 -19.89 -18.63
CA THR A 12 -29.16 -18.75 -17.92
C THR A 12 -27.94 -19.24 -17.14
N LEU A 13 -26.79 -19.31 -17.80
CA LEU A 13 -25.50 -19.46 -17.12
C LEU A 13 -25.14 -18.09 -16.52
N LEU A 14 -25.48 -17.88 -15.25
CA LEU A 14 -24.92 -16.79 -14.45
C LEU A 14 -23.50 -17.20 -14.03
N LEU A 15 -22.52 -16.90 -14.89
CA LEU A 15 -21.13 -16.91 -14.49
C LEU A 15 -20.89 -15.63 -13.67
N LEU A 16 -21.00 -15.76 -12.35
CA LEU A 16 -20.39 -14.79 -11.45
C LEU A 16 -18.88 -14.92 -11.64
N VAL A 17 -18.30 -13.97 -12.36
CA VAL A 17 -16.86 -13.72 -12.30
C VAL A 17 -16.60 -13.21 -10.89
N SER A 18 -16.24 -14.11 -9.97
CA SER A 18 -15.59 -13.69 -8.73
C SER A 18 -14.32 -12.97 -9.14
N CYS A 19 -14.23 -11.69 -8.79
CA CYS A 19 -12.97 -10.98 -8.81
C CYS A 19 -11.93 -11.83 -8.07
N VAL A 20 -10.88 -12.24 -8.77
CA VAL A 20 -9.70 -12.86 -8.18
C VAL A 20 -9.01 -11.76 -7.38
N GLY A 21 -9.50 -11.53 -6.17
CA GLY A 21 -8.90 -10.68 -5.16
C GLY A 21 -8.44 -11.54 -3.98
N PRO A 22 -7.50 -11.05 -3.16
CA PRO A 22 -7.03 -11.78 -2.00
C PRO A 22 -8.20 -12.14 -1.06
N ASN A 23 -8.20 -13.39 -0.56
CA ASN A 23 -9.24 -13.89 0.32
C ASN A 23 -9.02 -13.34 1.73
N ILE A 24 -9.91 -12.46 2.19
CA ILE A 24 -9.85 -11.87 3.54
C ILE A 24 -9.95 -12.96 4.62
N GLN A 25 -10.50 -14.14 4.31
CA GLN A 25 -10.55 -15.27 5.25
C GLN A 25 -9.17 -15.89 5.52
N ASP A 26 -8.20 -15.69 4.62
CA ASP A 26 -6.83 -16.21 4.72
C ASP A 26 -5.85 -15.07 4.99
N TRP A 27 -6.12 -14.26 6.03
CA TRP A 27 -5.26 -13.15 6.42
C TRP A 27 -3.88 -13.65 6.92
N PRO A 28 -2.75 -13.22 6.32
CA PRO A 28 -1.43 -13.72 6.74
C PRO A 28 -1.00 -13.18 8.11
N ASP A 29 -0.36 -14.03 8.91
CA ASP A 29 0.28 -13.62 10.17
C ASP A 29 1.54 -12.75 9.96
N SER A 30 2.06 -12.68 8.72
CA SER A 30 3.23 -11.88 8.37
C SER A 30 2.94 -10.38 8.21
N ILE A 31 1.69 -9.97 8.32
CA ILE A 31 1.27 -8.56 8.26
C ILE A 31 0.46 -8.16 9.49
N PRO A 32 0.30 -6.86 9.77
CA PRO A 32 -0.50 -6.42 10.89
C PRO A 32 -1.90 -7.04 10.86
N GLN A 33 -2.40 -7.38 12.04
CA GLN A 33 -3.66 -8.10 12.21
C GLN A 33 -4.83 -7.33 11.58
N THR A 34 -5.77 -8.04 10.95
CA THR A 34 -6.93 -7.44 10.27
C THR A 34 -7.65 -6.39 11.13
N GLN A 35 -7.74 -6.65 12.44
CA GLN A 35 -8.39 -5.78 13.41
C GLN A 35 -7.85 -4.34 13.40
N VAL A 36 -6.54 -4.15 13.18
CA VAL A 36 -5.93 -2.80 13.08
C VAL A 36 -6.58 -2.01 11.95
N PHE A 37 -6.77 -2.64 10.80
CA PHE A 37 -7.34 -1.98 9.62
C PHE A 37 -8.87 -1.84 9.73
N SER A 38 -9.56 -2.84 10.28
CA SER A 38 -10.99 -2.75 10.56
C SER A 38 -11.32 -1.59 11.49
N GLU A 39 -10.51 -1.35 12.53
CA GLU A 39 -10.68 -0.21 13.44
C GLU A 39 -10.48 1.13 12.72
N ILE A 40 -9.44 1.26 11.89
CA ILE A 40 -9.18 2.46 11.10
C ILE A 40 -10.34 2.74 10.13
N TYR A 41 -10.83 1.71 9.42
CA TYR A 41 -11.96 1.85 8.51
C TYR A 41 -13.24 2.26 9.26
N SER A 42 -13.50 1.67 10.43
CA SER A 42 -14.69 1.98 11.23
C SER A 42 -14.72 3.44 11.71
N ALA A 43 -13.55 4.08 11.85
CA ALA A 43 -13.41 5.47 12.23
C ALA A 43 -13.50 6.46 11.05
N ASP A 44 -13.41 5.99 9.79
CA ASP A 44 -13.43 6.83 8.58
C ASP A 44 -14.79 6.77 7.88
N ALA A 45 -15.73 7.61 8.32
CA ALA A 45 -17.05 7.72 7.71
C ALA A 45 -17.00 8.13 6.22
N THR A 46 -15.98 8.91 5.83
CA THR A 46 -15.82 9.36 4.43
C THR A 46 -15.50 8.19 3.52
N ASN A 47 -14.66 7.25 3.99
CA ASN A 47 -14.35 6.03 3.23
C ASN A 47 -15.52 5.05 3.21
N GLN A 48 -16.26 4.94 4.32
CA GLN A 48 -17.48 4.11 4.41
C GLN A 48 -18.56 4.54 3.41
N ASP A 49 -18.62 5.83 3.06
CA ASP A 49 -19.54 6.33 2.03
C ASP A 49 -19.12 5.95 0.59
N ARG A 50 -17.90 5.42 0.39
CA ARG A 50 -17.31 5.16 -0.94
C ARG A 50 -17.03 3.70 -1.24
N GLN A 51 -16.69 2.92 -0.22
CA GLN A 51 -16.38 1.50 -0.37
C GLN A 51 -16.78 0.73 0.89
N SER A 52 -17.01 -0.56 0.75
CA SER A 52 -17.24 -1.46 1.88
C SER A 52 -15.95 -1.82 2.62
N GLU A 53 -16.07 -2.31 3.85
CA GLU A 53 -14.93 -2.79 4.64
C GLU A 53 -14.20 -3.94 3.94
N ALA A 54 -14.96 -4.85 3.31
CA ALA A 54 -14.38 -5.96 2.57
C ALA A 54 -13.51 -5.48 1.40
N GLU A 55 -13.99 -4.50 0.62
CA GLU A 55 -13.20 -3.91 -0.47
C GLU A 55 -11.95 -3.21 0.07
N TYR A 56 -12.07 -2.44 1.16
CA TYR A 56 -10.94 -1.81 1.83
C TYR A 56 -9.87 -2.85 2.25
N LEU A 57 -10.28 -3.91 2.93
CA LEU A 57 -9.36 -4.96 3.41
C LEU A 57 -8.69 -5.72 2.26
N GLN A 58 -9.36 -5.88 1.12
CA GLN A 58 -8.73 -6.43 -0.09
C GLN A 58 -7.62 -5.53 -0.63
N TRP A 59 -7.81 -4.21 -0.58
CA TRP A 59 -6.76 -3.26 -0.97
C TRP A 59 -5.61 -3.23 0.03
N VAL A 60 -5.88 -3.37 1.33
CA VAL A 60 -4.82 -3.53 2.34
C VAL A 60 -3.99 -4.80 2.06
N LEU A 61 -4.64 -5.93 1.79
CA LEU A 61 -3.92 -7.16 1.43
C LEU A 61 -3.07 -6.97 0.17
N SER A 62 -3.63 -6.31 -0.85
CA SER A 62 -2.93 -6.00 -2.10
C SER A 62 -1.74 -5.06 -1.89
N PHE A 63 -1.82 -4.13 -0.95
CA PHE A 63 -0.69 -3.26 -0.59
C PHE A 63 0.47 -4.06 0.00
N TYR A 64 0.18 -4.98 0.92
CA TYR A 64 1.22 -5.76 1.59
C TYR A 64 1.81 -6.87 0.72
N GLN A 65 0.98 -7.57 -0.07
CA GLN A 65 1.37 -8.72 -0.87
C GLN A 65 1.79 -8.37 -2.30
N GLY A 66 1.51 -7.14 -2.73
CA GLY A 66 1.61 -6.76 -4.13
C GLY A 66 0.37 -7.23 -4.92
N ASN A 67 0.35 -6.89 -6.21
CA ASN A 67 -0.68 -7.29 -7.15
C ASN A 67 -0.13 -7.37 -8.58
N LEU A 68 -0.99 -7.64 -9.56
CA LEU A 68 -0.57 -7.78 -10.96
C LEU A 68 0.08 -6.52 -11.57
N ALA A 69 -0.21 -5.33 -11.02
CA ALA A 69 0.41 -4.07 -11.43
C ALA A 69 1.70 -3.76 -10.63
N TYR A 70 1.85 -4.31 -9.42
CA TYR A 70 2.99 -4.11 -8.52
C TYR A 70 3.40 -5.47 -7.93
N GLN A 71 4.32 -6.16 -8.61
CA GLN A 71 4.68 -7.53 -8.25
C GLN A 71 5.29 -7.67 -6.84
N SER A 72 5.83 -6.57 -6.30
CA SER A 72 6.33 -6.49 -4.93
C SER A 72 5.41 -5.64 -4.06
N GLY A 73 5.04 -6.17 -2.90
CA GLY A 73 4.24 -5.47 -1.90
C GLY A 73 5.10 -4.83 -0.80
N TRP A 74 4.45 -4.17 0.16
CA TRP A 74 5.15 -3.59 1.31
C TRP A 74 5.93 -4.63 2.12
N GLN A 75 5.47 -5.89 2.16
CA GLN A 75 6.24 -6.96 2.83
C GLN A 75 7.62 -7.16 2.20
N ASP A 76 7.71 -7.07 0.86
CA ASP A 76 8.98 -7.21 0.17
C ASP A 76 9.89 -6.03 0.48
N ILE A 77 9.35 -4.80 0.44
CA ILE A 77 10.07 -3.57 0.82
C ILE A 77 10.59 -3.66 2.25
N ALA A 78 9.75 -4.08 3.20
CA ALA A 78 10.14 -4.28 4.60
C ALA A 78 11.14 -5.44 4.80
N GLY A 79 11.21 -6.38 3.85
CA GLY A 79 12.21 -7.45 3.80
C GLY A 79 13.59 -6.97 3.34
N TYR A 80 13.65 -5.88 2.56
CA TYR A 80 14.91 -5.23 2.16
C TYR A 80 15.46 -4.37 3.29
N VAL A 81 15.99 -4.99 4.33
CA VAL A 81 16.72 -4.29 5.40
C VAL A 81 18.19 -4.69 5.33
N PHE A 82 19.09 -3.71 5.25
CA PHE A 82 20.54 -3.98 5.34
C PHE A 82 20.87 -4.67 6.66
N ASP A 83 21.98 -5.42 6.66
CA ASP A 83 22.51 -5.99 7.90
C ASP A 83 22.78 -4.87 8.91
N ALA A 84 21.96 -4.86 9.96
CA ALA A 84 22.07 -3.86 11.00
C ALA A 84 23.36 -4.06 11.80
N PRO A 85 24.01 -2.98 12.28
CA PRO A 85 25.18 -3.07 13.14
C PRO A 85 24.93 -3.80 14.47
N SER A 86 23.66 -3.86 14.90
CA SER A 86 23.25 -4.61 16.08
C SER A 86 21.82 -5.17 15.96
N PRO A 87 21.46 -6.21 16.72
CA PRO A 87 20.09 -6.73 16.77
C PRO A 87 19.05 -5.68 17.19
N GLU A 88 19.42 -4.77 18.10
CA GLU A 88 18.53 -3.72 18.60
C GLU A 88 18.17 -2.73 17.48
N LEU A 89 19.15 -2.35 16.65
CA LEU A 89 18.93 -1.48 15.50
C LEU A 89 18.09 -2.18 14.42
N ALA A 90 18.28 -3.48 14.21
CA ALA A 90 17.44 -4.26 13.30
C ALA A 90 15.97 -4.27 13.75
N VAL A 91 15.72 -4.45 15.05
CA VAL A 91 14.37 -4.41 15.62
C VAL A 91 13.76 -3.02 15.47
N GLN A 92 14.50 -1.96 15.82
CA GLN A 92 14.02 -0.58 15.69
C GLN A 92 13.58 -0.24 14.25
N LEU A 93 14.40 -0.57 13.26
CA LEU A 93 14.05 -0.28 11.86
C LEU A 93 12.85 -1.11 11.39
N ARG A 94 12.73 -2.37 11.82
CA ARG A 94 11.56 -3.21 11.51
C ARG A 94 10.28 -2.67 12.14
N ASP A 95 10.35 -2.18 13.38
CA ASP A 95 9.22 -1.57 14.06
C ASP A 95 8.78 -0.30 13.32
N GLN A 96 9.73 0.56 12.93
CA GLN A 96 9.46 1.76 12.12
C GLN A 96 8.82 1.41 10.76
N LEU A 97 9.33 0.40 10.06
CA LEU A 97 8.76 -0.07 8.79
C LEU A 97 7.36 -0.68 8.95
N SER A 98 7.10 -1.34 10.08
CA SER A 98 5.79 -1.89 10.42
C SER A 98 4.77 -0.77 10.65
N GLU A 99 5.11 0.21 11.49
CA GLU A 99 4.28 1.38 11.76
C GLU A 99 4.02 2.19 10.49
N LEU A 100 5.07 2.43 9.69
CA LEU A 100 4.97 3.13 8.42
C LEU A 100 4.08 2.38 7.43
N GLY A 101 4.20 1.05 7.38
CA GLY A 101 3.33 0.20 6.57
C GLY A 101 1.86 0.32 6.94
N VAL A 102 1.53 0.40 8.23
CA VAL A 102 0.15 0.62 8.68
C VAL A 102 -0.36 1.99 8.24
N ALA A 103 0.42 3.05 8.42
CA ALA A 103 0.03 4.41 8.03
C ALA A 103 -0.20 4.52 6.52
N ILE A 104 0.76 4.03 5.72
CA ILE A 104 0.67 4.08 4.25
C ILE A 104 -0.45 3.17 3.75
N GLY A 105 -0.48 1.91 4.21
CA GLY A 105 -1.44 0.92 3.74
C GLY A 105 -2.88 1.27 4.06
N SER A 106 -3.14 1.84 5.24
CA SER A 106 -4.48 2.27 5.63
C SER A 106 -4.99 3.47 4.84
N GLU A 107 -4.11 4.41 4.47
CA GLU A 107 -4.51 5.54 3.63
C GLU A 107 -4.65 5.15 2.16
N TRP A 108 -3.67 4.42 1.61
CA TRP A 108 -3.66 4.08 0.19
C TRP A 108 -4.81 3.15 -0.20
N ALA A 109 -5.24 2.28 0.72
CA ALA A 109 -6.36 1.35 0.53
C ALA A 109 -7.74 2.01 0.55
N LYS A 110 -7.83 3.30 0.91
CA LYS A 110 -9.08 4.07 0.78
C LYS A 110 -9.49 4.21 -0.68
N HIS A 111 -10.74 4.57 -0.91
CA HIS A 111 -11.23 4.83 -2.25
C HIS A 111 -10.41 5.96 -2.93
N ASN A 112 -10.15 5.81 -4.23
CA ASN A 112 -9.19 6.61 -4.98
C ASN A 112 -9.44 8.13 -4.96
N ASP A 113 -10.70 8.55 -4.80
CA ASP A 113 -11.11 9.95 -4.84
C ASP A 113 -10.96 10.69 -3.50
N ILE A 114 -10.64 9.97 -2.42
CA ILE A 114 -10.42 10.56 -1.08
C ILE A 114 -9.04 10.28 -0.51
N ARG A 115 -8.35 9.24 -0.99
CA ARG A 115 -7.03 8.89 -0.46
C ARG A 115 -6.02 10.00 -0.69
N GLN A 116 -5.19 10.26 0.31
CA GLN A 116 -4.07 11.20 0.22
C GLN A 116 -2.85 10.55 -0.41
N ILE A 117 -2.57 9.29 -0.09
CA ILE A 117 -1.44 8.55 -0.65
C ILE A 117 -1.87 7.87 -1.94
N ASP A 118 -1.16 8.17 -3.03
CA ASP A 118 -1.38 7.56 -4.34
C ASP A 118 -0.27 6.56 -4.67
N THR A 119 -0.44 5.86 -5.79
CA THR A 119 0.48 4.82 -6.17
C THR A 119 1.85 5.33 -6.65
N ARG A 120 1.94 6.58 -7.12
CA ARG A 120 3.22 7.19 -7.49
C ARG A 120 4.09 7.37 -6.25
N MET A 121 3.50 7.83 -5.14
CA MET A 121 4.20 7.93 -3.86
C MET A 121 4.67 6.58 -3.35
N LEU A 122 3.85 5.52 -3.49
CA LEU A 122 4.28 4.16 -3.11
C LEU A 122 5.52 3.71 -3.88
N SER A 123 5.53 3.92 -5.20
CA SER A 123 6.68 3.58 -6.05
C SER A 123 7.92 4.37 -5.65
N LEU A 124 7.78 5.69 -5.43
CA LEU A 124 8.86 6.56 -4.99
C LEU A 124 9.46 6.09 -3.66
N TRP A 125 8.63 5.90 -2.63
CA TRP A 125 9.10 5.48 -1.31
C TRP A 125 9.73 4.09 -1.32
N GLY A 126 9.13 3.14 -2.04
CA GLY A 126 9.70 1.80 -2.22
C GLY A 126 11.08 1.85 -2.86
N SER A 127 11.23 2.61 -3.96
CA SER A 127 12.53 2.80 -4.62
C SER A 127 13.54 3.52 -3.74
N THR A 128 13.13 4.56 -3.02
CA THR A 128 14.03 5.33 -2.13
C THR A 128 14.59 4.43 -1.02
N ILE A 129 13.76 3.59 -0.40
CA ILE A 129 14.19 2.64 0.63
C ILE A 129 15.17 1.60 0.07
N GLN A 130 14.91 1.11 -1.15
CA GLN A 130 15.73 0.10 -1.82
C GLN A 130 17.07 0.64 -2.33
N LEU A 131 17.11 1.92 -2.73
CA LEU A 131 18.31 2.59 -3.26
C LEU A 131 19.23 3.13 -2.18
N ALA A 132 18.81 3.12 -0.91
CA ALA A 132 19.68 3.50 0.19
C ALA A 132 20.99 2.67 0.13
N PRO A 133 22.18 3.30 0.22
CA PRO A 133 23.46 2.61 0.03
C PRO A 133 23.90 1.76 1.23
N ASP A 134 23.38 2.05 2.42
CA ASP A 134 23.73 1.38 3.66
C ASP A 134 22.60 1.45 4.70
N PHE A 135 22.79 0.76 5.82
CA PHE A 135 21.81 0.68 6.91
C PHE A 135 21.46 2.06 7.50
N GLU A 136 22.44 2.93 7.72
CA GLU A 136 22.19 4.24 8.34
C GLU A 136 21.38 5.14 7.40
N THR A 137 21.72 5.14 6.11
CA THR A 137 20.98 5.89 5.09
C THR A 137 19.58 5.31 4.90
N GLN A 138 19.42 3.99 4.96
CA GLN A 138 18.11 3.35 4.88
C GLN A 138 17.23 3.71 6.08
N LYS A 139 17.79 3.70 7.29
CA LYS A 139 17.10 4.15 8.49
C LYS A 139 16.67 5.62 8.37
N GLN A 140 17.59 6.51 7.96
CA GLN A 140 17.27 7.92 7.73
C GLN A 140 16.18 8.09 6.66
N THR A 141 16.21 7.28 5.60
CA THR A 141 15.19 7.27 4.54
C THR A 141 13.81 6.94 5.12
N VAL A 142 13.70 5.89 5.94
CA VAL A 142 12.44 5.52 6.60
C VAL A 142 11.95 6.63 7.52
N GLU A 143 12.84 7.29 8.26
CA GLU A 143 12.49 8.42 9.14
C GLU A 143 11.93 9.62 8.35
N VAL A 144 12.55 9.98 7.22
CA VAL A 144 12.08 11.07 6.35
C VAL A 144 10.72 10.74 5.73
N ILE A 145 10.54 9.51 5.23
CA ILE A 145 9.25 9.08 4.67
C ILE A 145 8.16 9.08 5.74
N ALA A 146 8.46 8.60 6.96
CA ALA A 146 7.50 8.63 8.06
C ALA A 146 7.09 10.06 8.43
N GLN A 147 8.03 11.00 8.44
CA GLN A 147 7.73 12.41 8.67
C GLN A 147 6.86 13.00 7.55
N ASP A 148 7.17 12.72 6.29
CA ASP A 148 6.39 13.19 5.15
C ASP A 148 4.99 12.60 5.11
N VAL A 149 4.84 11.31 5.44
CA VAL A 149 3.52 10.67 5.60
C VAL A 149 2.71 11.38 6.68
N ALA A 150 3.30 11.63 7.85
CA ALA A 150 2.61 12.33 8.93
C ALA A 150 2.17 13.74 8.51
N LEU A 151 3.06 14.52 7.87
CA LEU A 151 2.75 15.86 7.37
C LEU A 151 1.68 15.83 6.27
N LEU A 152 1.74 14.86 5.35
CA LEU A 152 0.76 14.70 4.29
C LEU A 152 -0.64 14.41 4.86
N LEU A 153 -0.73 13.49 5.83
CA LEU A 153 -2.00 13.10 6.44
C LEU A 153 -2.59 14.21 7.33
N ASP A 154 -1.76 15.06 7.92
CA ASP A 154 -2.19 16.25 8.69
C ASP A 154 -2.46 17.48 7.79
N GLY A 155 -2.16 17.38 6.49
CA GLY A 155 -2.32 18.48 5.53
C GLY A 155 -1.21 19.55 5.61
N GLY A 156 -0.12 19.27 6.31
CA GLY A 156 1.09 20.11 6.39
C GLY A 156 2.05 19.96 5.21
N LEU A 157 1.82 19.00 4.32
CA LEU A 157 2.61 18.77 3.10
C LEU A 157 1.68 18.40 1.94
N ALA A 158 1.80 19.08 0.80
CA ALA A 158 0.99 18.75 -0.36
C ALA A 158 1.53 17.52 -1.10
N LYS A 159 0.64 16.77 -1.75
CA LYS A 159 1.02 15.58 -2.54
C LYS A 159 2.04 15.89 -3.62
N GLU A 160 1.92 17.07 -4.22
CA GLU A 160 2.76 17.57 -5.31
C GLU A 160 4.19 17.89 -4.84
N GLU A 161 4.42 17.98 -3.52
CA GLU A 161 5.75 18.21 -2.95
C GLU A 161 6.49 16.89 -2.67
N ILE A 162 5.79 15.74 -2.68
CA ILE A 162 6.39 14.41 -2.56
C ILE A 162 6.94 14.00 -3.92
N LEU A 163 8.18 14.42 -4.22
CA LEU A 163 8.87 14.18 -5.50
C LEU A 163 10.30 13.65 -5.26
N ASP A 164 10.90 13.08 -6.28
CA ASP A 164 12.24 12.47 -6.23
C ASP A 164 13.30 13.50 -5.77
N GLU A 165 13.20 14.75 -6.25
CA GLU A 165 14.13 15.83 -5.91
C GLU A 165 14.10 16.19 -4.41
N ARG A 166 12.95 16.01 -3.74
CA ARG A 166 12.83 16.25 -2.30
C ARG A 166 13.70 15.26 -1.54
N TYR A 167 13.59 13.98 -1.87
CA TYR A 167 14.35 12.92 -1.21
C TYR A 167 15.83 12.99 -1.53
N ALA A 168 16.19 13.27 -2.80
CA ALA A 168 17.58 13.52 -3.17
C ALA A 168 18.18 14.71 -2.38
N ALA A 169 17.43 15.81 -2.23
CA ALA A 169 17.88 16.98 -1.49
C ALA A 169 18.03 16.74 0.03
N ILE A 170 17.14 15.95 0.64
CA ILE A 170 17.18 15.67 2.08
C ILE A 170 18.21 14.59 2.42
N LEU A 171 18.27 13.53 1.62
CA LEU A 171 19.07 12.34 1.91
C LEU A 171 20.47 12.38 1.29
N GLY A 172 20.68 13.24 0.28
CA GLY A 172 22.00 13.46 -0.32
C GLY A 172 22.51 12.32 -1.18
N PHE A 173 21.63 11.43 -1.65
CA PHE A 173 21.94 10.41 -2.66
C PHE A 173 21.00 10.52 -3.86
N ASP A 174 21.53 10.29 -5.05
CA ASP A 174 20.76 10.36 -6.29
C ASP A 174 19.85 9.14 -6.41
N LEU A 175 18.56 9.38 -6.62
CA LEU A 175 17.56 8.33 -6.86
C LEU A 175 17.58 7.83 -8.32
N PHE A 176 18.29 8.54 -9.19
CA PHE A 176 18.61 8.13 -10.55
C PHE A 176 20.11 8.36 -10.77
N ASP A 177 20.89 7.27 -10.78
CA ASP A 177 22.13 7.29 -11.54
C ASP A 177 21.74 7.41 -13.02
N ASP A 178 22.38 8.35 -13.74
CA ASP A 178 22.21 8.61 -15.18
C ASP A 178 22.09 7.29 -15.97
N PHE A 179 20.93 7.07 -16.61
CA PHE A 179 20.74 6.04 -17.64
C PHE A 179 21.20 6.52 -19.02
#